data_AF-T0ZQF5-F1
#
_entry.id   AF-T0ZQF5-F1
#
_cell.length_a   1.000
_cell.length_b   1.000
_cell.length_c   1.000
_cell.angle_alpha   90.00
_cell.angle_beta   90.00
_cell.angle_gamma   90.00
#
_symmetry.space_group_name_H-M   'P 1'
#
loop_
_entity.id
_entity.type
_entity.pdbx_description
1 polymer ?
#
loop_
_entity_poly.entity_id
_entity_poly.type
_entity_poly.pdbx_seq_one_letter_code
_entity_poly.pdbx_strand_id
1 'polypeptide(L)' 'MILSQEPKYGIRDGRIVNRHSGTPIPDDEPVFIFRAKDRLAVRTLTAYFSAIEDPEHARAVASRLEDFKRFARE' A
#
# COMPACT_ATOMS: atom_id res chain seq x y z
N MET A 1 6.62 -12.03 -6.43
CA MET A 1 6.63 -10.55 -6.50
C MET A 1 8.03 -10.04 -6.26
N ILE A 2 8.54 -9.19 -7.14
CA ILE A 2 9.86 -8.56 -6.99
C ILE A 2 9.83 -7.68 -5.72
N LEU A 3 10.89 -7.70 -4.90
CA LEU A 3 10.99 -6.94 -3.64
C LEU A 3 10.76 -5.43 -3.83
N SER A 4 11.09 -4.90 -5.02
CA SER A 4 10.91 -3.49 -5.36
C SER A 4 9.44 -3.07 -5.50
N GLN A 5 8.55 -3.98 -5.86
CA GLN A 5 7.16 -3.63 -6.17
C GLN A 5 6.28 -3.49 -4.92
N GLU A 6 6.45 -4.38 -3.94
CA GLU A 6 5.67 -4.38 -2.70
C GLU A 6 6.55 -4.96 -1.56
N PRO A 7 7.14 -4.09 -0.72
CA PRO A 7 8.14 -4.48 0.26
C PRO A 7 7.53 -5.07 1.54
N LYS A 8 6.26 -4.79 1.84
CA LYS A 8 5.60 -5.16 3.09
C LYS A 8 4.83 -6.48 2.96
N TYR A 9 4.16 -6.70 1.84
CA TYR A 9 3.26 -7.84 1.68
C TYR A 9 3.67 -8.81 0.57
N GLY A 10 3.42 -10.10 0.78
CA GLY A 10 3.66 -11.18 -0.17
C GLY A 10 2.40 -12.01 -0.37
N ILE A 11 2.46 -12.94 -1.31
CA ILE A 11 1.43 -13.97 -1.48
C ILE A 11 2.08 -15.32 -1.21
N ARG A 12 1.50 -16.10 -0.29
CA ARG A 12 1.91 -17.47 0.03
C ARG A 12 0.66 -18.31 0.25
N ASP A 13 0.58 -19.47 -0.43
CA ASP A 13 -0.54 -20.41 -0.32
C ASP A 13 -1.93 -19.76 -0.49
N GLY A 14 -2.04 -18.83 -1.44
CA GLY A 14 -3.28 -18.10 -1.72
C GLY A 14 -3.64 -16.98 -0.73
N ARG A 15 -2.79 -16.71 0.27
CA ARG A 15 -3.02 -15.69 1.31
C ARG A 15 -2.06 -14.51 1.20
N ILE A 16 -2.53 -13.33 1.61
CA ILE A 16 -1.66 -12.17 1.80
C ILE A 16 -0.89 -12.36 3.10
N VAL A 17 0.43 -12.22 3.05
CA VAL A 17 1.30 -12.37 4.24
C VAL A 17 2.14 -11.12 4.43
N ASN A 18 2.36 -10.72 5.67
CA ASN A 18 3.43 -9.80 6.00
C ASN A 18 4.76 -10.49 5.68
N ARG A 19 5.60 -9.89 4.82
CA ARG A 19 6.86 -10.52 4.39
C ARG A 19 7.88 -10.64 5.50
N HIS A 20 7.89 -9.68 6.43
CA HIS A 20 8.87 -9.64 7.51
C HIS A 20 8.55 -10.67 8.58
N SER A 21 7.29 -10.76 9.01
CA SER A 21 6.88 -11.71 10.06
C SER A 21 6.45 -13.07 9.52
N GLY A 22 6.10 -13.18 8.24
CA GLY A 22 5.47 -14.37 7.64
C GLY A 22 4.02 -14.58 8.06
N THR A 23 3.46 -13.70 8.89
CA THR A 23 2.11 -13.81 9.42
C THR A 23 1.09 -13.55 8.30
N PRO A 24 0.11 -14.44 8.08
CA PRO A 24 -0.99 -14.17 7.17
C PRO A 24 -1.84 -13.02 7.70
N ILE A 25 -2.30 -12.16 6.80
CA ILE A 25 -3.38 -11.22 7.11
C ILE A 25 -4.65 -12.06 7.36
N PRO A 26 -5.42 -11.79 8.42
CA PRO A 26 -6.68 -12.47 8.70
C PRO A 26 -7.62 -12.47 7.48
N ASP A 27 -8.34 -13.58 7.27
CA ASP A 27 -9.23 -13.76 6.12
C ASP A 27 -10.45 -12.80 6.18
N ASP A 28 -10.76 -12.24 7.35
CA ASP A 28 -11.83 -11.28 7.61
C ASP A 28 -11.36 -9.82 7.69
N GLU A 29 -10.06 -9.55 7.54
CA GLU A 29 -9.54 -8.18 7.53
C GLU A 29 -9.79 -7.53 6.15
N PRO A 30 -10.48 -6.37 6.08
CA PRO A 30 -10.69 -5.69 4.83
C PRO A 30 -9.38 -5.11 4.28
N VAL A 31 -9.13 -5.33 2.98
CA VAL A 31 -7.91 -4.85 2.30
C VAL A 31 -8.23 -3.86 1.17
N PHE A 32 -7.42 -2.80 1.07
CA PHE A 32 -7.40 -1.92 -0.10
C PHE A 32 -6.20 -2.23 -0.99
N ILE A 33 -6.44 -2.35 -2.30
CA ILE A 33 -5.37 -2.54 -3.29
C ILE A 33 -5.38 -1.36 -4.24
N PHE A 34 -4.33 -0.54 -4.19
CA PHE A 34 -4.15 0.58 -5.12
C PHE A 34 -3.19 0.20 -6.24
N ARG A 35 -3.54 0.55 -7.48
CA ARG A 35 -2.67 0.38 -8.66
C ARG A 35 -2.42 1.73 -9.30
N ALA A 36 -1.17 2.05 -9.64
CA ALA A 36 -0.81 3.39 -10.11
C ALA A 36 -1.44 3.81 -11.46
N LYS A 37 -1.98 2.86 -12.25
CA LYS A 37 -2.78 3.16 -13.46
C LYS A 37 -4.24 3.51 -13.17
N ASP A 38 -4.70 3.33 -11.94
CA ASP A 38 -6.03 3.78 -11.54
C ASP A 38 -6.03 5.31 -11.41
N ARG A 39 -6.87 5.96 -12.22
CA ARG A 39 -7.01 7.41 -12.31
C ARG A 39 -7.40 8.05 -10.97
N LEU A 40 -8.02 7.29 -10.06
CA LEU A 40 -8.46 7.75 -8.76
C LEU A 40 -7.50 7.38 -7.63
N ALA A 41 -6.45 6.59 -7.87
CA ALA A 41 -5.54 6.14 -6.81
C ALA A 41 -4.85 7.31 -6.08
N VAL A 42 -4.29 8.27 -6.82
CA VAL A 42 -3.63 9.44 -6.21
C VAL A 42 -4.61 10.26 -5.36
N ARG A 43 -5.83 10.48 -5.86
CA ARG A 43 -6.88 11.22 -5.14
C ARG A 43 -7.29 10.48 -3.86
N THR A 44 -7.48 9.17 -3.96
CA THR A 44 -7.90 8.33 -2.83
C THR A 44 -6.81 8.27 -1.76
N LEU A 45 -5.55 8.05 -2.16
CA LEU A 45 -4.41 8.05 -1.23
C LEU A 45 -4.21 9.42 -0.56
N THR A 46 -4.46 10.52 -1.27
CA THR A 46 -4.39 11.87 -0.69
C THR A 46 -5.47 12.07 0.37
N ALA A 47 -6.72 11.65 0.08
CA ALA A 47 -7.81 11.72 1.04
C ALA A 47 -7.55 10.82 2.26
N TYR A 48 -7.08 9.59 2.03
CA TYR A 48 -6.71 8.67 3.10
C TYR A 48 -5.61 9.26 3.99
N PHE A 49 -4.54 9.77 3.39
CA PHE A 49 -3.45 10.44 4.11
C PHE A 49 -3.94 11.58 5.01
N SER A 50 -4.90 12.38 4.54
CA SER A 50 -5.45 13.51 5.32
C SER A 50 -6.23 13.09 6.57
N ALA A 51 -6.63 11.83 6.67
CA ALA A 51 -7.36 11.29 7.81
C ALA A 51 -6.46 10.53 8.82
N ILE A 52 -5.15 10.41 8.55
CA ILE A 52 -4.22 9.69 9.44
C ILE A 52 -3.74 10.61 10.56
N GLU A 53 -3.94 10.16 11.80
CA GLU A 53 -3.48 10.89 12.99
C GLU A 53 -2.08 10.45 13.46
N ASP A 54 -1.70 9.19 13.20
CA ASP A 54 -0.40 8.65 13.59
C ASP A 54 0.75 9.15 12.67
N PRO A 55 1.76 9.87 13.20
CA PRO A 55 2.83 10.44 12.39
C PRO A 55 3.70 9.40 11.68
N GLU A 56 3.90 8.22 12.27
CA GLU A 56 4.70 7.16 11.64
C GLU A 56 3.97 6.57 10.44
N HIS A 57 2.70 6.22 10.61
CA HIS A 57 1.83 5.76 9.53
C HIS A 57 1.68 6.82 8.43
N ALA A 58 1.54 8.09 8.81
CA ALA A 58 1.48 9.20 7.86
C ALA A 58 2.74 9.24 6.98
N ARG A 59 3.95 9.11 7.55
CA ARG A 59 5.20 9.06 6.78
C ARG A 59 5.24 7.90 5.78
N ALA A 60 4.80 6.72 6.20
CA ALA A 60 4.75 5.55 5.32
C ALA A 60 3.80 5.77 4.12
N VAL A 61 2.60 6.32 4.37
CA VAL A 61 1.61 6.60 3.32
C VAL A 61 2.07 7.75 2.42
N ALA A 62 2.70 8.79 2.96
CA ALA A 62 3.28 9.88 2.17
C ALA A 62 4.32 9.36 1.17
N SER A 63 5.20 8.45 1.61
CA SER A 63 6.17 7.80 0.72
C SER A 63 5.48 7.05 -0.43
N ARG A 64 4.39 6.30 -0.16
CA ARG A 64 3.62 5.62 -1.21
C ARG A 64 2.91 6.59 -2.15
N LEU A 65 2.34 7.67 -1.62
CA LEU A 65 1.69 8.68 -2.44
C LEU A 65 2.68 9.32 -3.42
N GLU A 66 3.92 9.59 -3.01
CA GLU A 66 4.95 10.11 -3.91
C GLU A 66 5.39 9.11 -4.98
N ASP A 67 5.46 7.82 -4.66
CA ASP A 67 5.71 6.78 -5.66
C ASP A 67 4.61 6.72 -6.73
N PHE A 68 3.34 6.84 -6.32
CA PHE A 68 2.21 6.88 -7.25
C PHE A 68 2.21 8.16 -8.10
N LYS A 69 2.49 9.32 -7.50
CA LYS A 69 2.61 10.59 -8.23
C LYS A 69 3.76 10.56 -9.24
N ARG A 70 4.89 9.92 -8.90
CA ARG A 70 6.02 9.74 -9.80
C ARG A 70 5.64 8.90 -11.01
N PHE A 71 5.05 7.73 -10.77
CA PHE A 71 4.57 6.86 -11.85
C PHE A 71 3.53 7.55 -12.75
N ALA A 72 2.63 8.35 -12.19
CA ALA A 72 1.62 9.06 -12.99
C ALA A 72 2.18 10.14 -13.93
N ARG A 73 3.45 10.52 -13.77
CA ARG A 73 4.16 11.49 -14.63
C ARG A 73 5.06 10.82 -15.70
N GLU A 74 5.21 9.50 -15.64
CA GLU A 74 5.94 8.67 -16.63
C GLU A 74 5.01 8.30 -17.80
#